data_AF-A0A024UVI0-F1
#
_entry.id   AF-A0A024UVI0-F1
#
_cell.length_a   1.000
_cell.length_b   1.000
_cell.length_c   1.000
_cell.angle_alpha   90.00
_cell.angle_beta   90.00
_cell.angle_gamma   90.00
#
_symmetry.space_group_name_H-M   'P 1'
#
loop_
_entity.id
_entity.type
_entity.pdbx_description
1 polymer ?
#
loop_
_entity_poly.entity_id
_entity_poly.type
_entity_poly.pdbx_seq_one_letter_code
_entity_poly.pdbx_strand_id
1 'polypeptide(L)'
;MEPQRMGIRYKPPLVSVEFKCGGKLYLHEIAMDKYLSNHSDVAGIVRAVQLDHAAYVDDVSTAQLTRLVQKLFQKVKPLASLPAADYNNVSDAQLQLVKEKMDSVFLSNVLKPGDPGYVYDKQMEFHPTETSDWDD
;
A
#
# COMPACT_ATOMS: atom_id res chain seq x y z
N MET A 1 14.66 6.43 22.05
CA MET A 1 15.35 7.35 21.12
C MET A 1 14.34 8.45 20.81
N GLU A 2 14.71 9.68 20.44
CA GLU A 2 13.67 10.69 20.15
C GLU A 2 13.51 10.85 18.63
N PRO A 3 12.47 10.26 18.00
CA PRO A 3 12.23 10.44 16.57
C PRO A 3 11.89 11.90 16.29
N GLN A 4 12.59 12.49 15.32
CA GLN A 4 12.43 13.89 14.93
C GLN A 4 11.64 14.00 13.62
N ARG A 5 12.03 13.21 12.62
CA ARG A 5 11.48 13.30 11.27
C ARG A 5 11.41 11.93 10.64
N MET A 6 10.45 11.77 9.74
CA MET A 6 10.37 10.62 8.86
C MET A 6 10.24 11.07 7.41
N GLY A 7 10.85 10.31 6.52
CA GLY A 7 10.82 10.54 5.10
C GLY A 7 10.56 9.28 4.32
N ILE A 8 10.18 9.45 3.06
CA ILE A 8 10.14 8.38 2.07
C ILE A 8 10.90 8.80 0.83
N ARG A 9 11.59 7.84 0.21
CA ARG A 9 12.18 7.98 -1.13
C ARG A 9 11.50 6.97 -2.04
N TYR A 10 11.20 7.36 -3.27
CA TYR A 10 10.51 6.45 -4.21
C TYR A 10 11.47 5.65 -5.09
N LYS A 11 12.72 6.10 -5.27
CA LYS A 11 13.73 5.45 -6.11
C LYS A 11 15.13 5.59 -5.47
N PRO A 12 15.74 4.49 -4.98
CA PRO A 12 15.09 3.23 -4.61
C PRO A 12 14.05 3.46 -3.48
N PRO A 13 13.06 2.56 -3.31
CA PRO A 13 12.00 2.75 -2.33
C PRO A 13 12.55 2.60 -0.89
N LEU A 14 12.52 3.69 -0.12
CA LEU A 14 13.07 3.75 1.24
C LEU A 14 12.11 4.44 2.20
N VAL A 15 12.09 3.99 3.45
CA VAL A 15 11.59 4.76 4.60
C VAL A 15 12.79 5.20 5.41
N SER A 16 12.88 6.49 5.74
CA SER A 16 13.95 7.03 6.57
C SER A 16 13.41 7.58 7.88
N VAL A 17 14.11 7.28 8.98
CA VAL A 17 13.79 7.75 10.32
C VAL A 17 14.98 8.53 10.86
N GLU A 18 14.77 9.82 11.08
CA GLU A 18 15.75 10.69 11.74
C GLU A 18 15.44 10.73 13.23
N PHE A 19 16.42 10.44 14.08
CA PHE A 19 16.27 10.40 15.53
C PHE A 19 17.44 11.06 16.24
N LYS A 20 17.17 11.59 17.44
CA LYS A 20 18.17 12.18 18.31
C LYS A 20 18.64 11.15 19.33
N CYS A 21 19.96 11.00 19.45
CA CYS A 21 20.60 10.17 20.46
C CYS A 21 21.83 10.90 21.02
N GLY A 22 21.86 11.15 22.34
CA GLY A 22 22.99 11.82 22.98
C GLY A 22 23.30 13.21 22.41
N GLY A 23 22.27 13.97 22.00
CA GLY A 23 22.43 15.32 21.44
C GLY A 23 22.78 15.38 19.95
N LYS A 24 23.12 14.25 19.32
CA LYS A 24 23.41 14.16 17.87
C LYS A 24 22.20 13.58 17.12
N LEU A 25 22.06 13.99 15.86
CA LEU A 25 21.07 13.45 14.93
C LEU A 25 21.64 12.26 14.18
N TYR A 26 20.83 11.23 14.02
CA TYR A 26 21.13 10.01 13.29
C TYR A 26 20.00 9.70 12.31
N LEU A 27 20.33 9.00 11.24
CA LEU A 27 19.40 8.56 10.21
C LEU A 27 19.45 7.05 10.11
N HIS A 28 18.29 6.41 10.21
CA HIS A 28 18.10 4.99 9.90
C HIS A 28 17.29 4.87 8.60
N GLU A 29 17.81 4.13 7.62
CA GLU A 29 17.14 3.90 6.34
C GLU A 29 16.70 2.44 6.23
N ILE A 30 15.46 2.23 5.83
CA ILE A 30 14.82 0.92 5.67
C ILE A 30 14.53 0.73 4.18
N ALA A 31 15.21 -0.23 3.55
CA ALA A 31 14.96 -0.64 2.17
C ALA A 31 13.61 -1.36 2.05
N MET A 32 12.74 -0.84 1.19
CA MET A 32 11.34 -1.29 1.14
C MET A 32 11.09 -2.40 0.11
N ASP A 33 12.05 -2.72 -0.75
CA ASP A 33 11.89 -3.71 -1.84
C ASP A 33 11.43 -5.09 -1.32
N LYS A 34 12.02 -5.58 -0.23
CA LYS A 34 11.64 -6.84 0.43
C LYS A 34 10.19 -6.82 0.93
N TYR A 35 9.78 -5.71 1.55
CA TYR A 35 8.43 -5.61 2.12
C TYR A 35 7.37 -5.44 1.03
N LEU A 36 7.67 -4.63 0.01
CA LEU A 36 6.78 -4.40 -1.13
C LEU A 36 6.59 -5.64 -2.00
N SER A 37 7.57 -6.54 -2.05
CA SER A 37 7.46 -7.82 -2.77
C SER A 37 6.72 -8.88 -1.95
N ASN A 38 6.97 -8.99 -0.65
CA ASN A 38 6.41 -10.05 0.20
C ASN A 38 5.01 -9.78 0.75
N HIS A 39 4.52 -8.53 0.67
CA HIS A 39 3.20 -8.16 1.17
C HIS A 39 2.33 -7.54 0.07
N SER A 40 1.04 -7.87 0.11
CA SER A 40 0.02 -7.36 -0.82
C SER A 40 -0.72 -6.13 -0.31
N ASP A 41 -0.63 -5.83 0.98
CA ASP A 41 -1.38 -4.76 1.63
C ASP A 41 -0.49 -3.91 2.56
N VAL A 42 -0.94 -2.68 2.83
CA VAL A 42 -0.18 -1.71 3.64
C VAL A 42 -0.06 -2.16 5.10
N ALA A 43 -1.09 -2.79 5.67
CA ALA A 43 -1.10 -3.18 7.08
C ALA A 43 -0.06 -4.27 7.36
N GLY A 44 0.04 -5.26 6.46
CA GLY A 44 1.08 -6.29 6.49
C GLY A 44 2.49 -5.70 6.41
N ILE A 45 2.71 -4.72 5.54
CA ILE A 45 4.01 -4.02 5.44
C ILE A 45 4.35 -3.28 6.73
N VAL A 46 3.41 -2.50 7.27
CA VAL A 46 3.62 -1.71 8.50
C VAL A 46 3.98 -2.63 9.66
N ARG A 47 3.25 -3.74 9.83
CA ARG A 47 3.52 -4.73 10.87
C ARG A 47 4.91 -5.35 10.72
N ALA A 48 5.30 -5.72 9.50
CA ALA A 48 6.62 -6.30 9.24
C ALA A 48 7.75 -5.30 9.52
N VAL A 49 7.59 -4.03 9.15
CA VAL A 49 8.56 -2.96 9.45
C VAL A 49 8.66 -2.72 10.96
N GLN A 50 7.55 -2.71 11.68
CA GLN A 50 7.53 -2.58 13.14
C GLN A 50 8.26 -3.73 13.83
N LEU A 51 8.08 -4.97 13.36
CA LEU A 51 8.78 -6.13 13.93
C LEU A 51 10.29 -6.11 13.62
N ASP A 52 10.67 -5.87 12.37
CA ASP A 52 12.08 -5.94 11.94
C ASP A 52 12.91 -4.74 12.44
N HIS A 53 12.28 -3.59 12.69
CA HIS A 53 12.95 -2.33 13.04
C HIS A 53 12.42 -1.65 14.31
N ALA A 54 11.82 -2.41 15.23
CA ALA A 54 11.18 -1.93 16.48
C ALA A 54 11.96 -0.82 17.19
N ALA A 55 13.27 -1.00 17.36
CA ALA A 55 14.16 -0.05 18.03
C ALA A 55 14.16 1.38 17.45
N TYR A 56 13.74 1.56 16.20
CA TYR A 56 13.70 2.85 15.50
C TYR A 56 12.28 3.37 15.24
N VAL A 57 11.26 2.50 15.25
CA VAL A 57 9.90 2.85 14.82
C VAL A 57 8.84 2.72 15.92
N ASP A 58 9.16 2.12 17.07
CA ASP A 58 8.21 1.97 18.20
C ASP A 58 7.76 3.32 18.77
N ASP A 59 8.66 4.31 18.79
CA ASP A 59 8.37 5.67 19.26
C ASP A 59 7.61 6.52 18.21
N VAL A 60 7.31 5.98 17.03
CA VAL A 60 6.55 6.64 15.96
C VAL A 60 5.10 6.19 15.98
N SER A 61 4.16 7.11 15.82
CA SER A 61 2.75 6.74 15.69
C SER A 61 2.49 5.81 14.50
N THR A 62 1.80 4.69 14.74
CA THR A 62 1.43 3.73 13.69
C THR A 62 0.70 4.40 12.53
N ALA A 63 -0.17 5.39 12.81
CA ALA A 63 -0.89 6.15 11.79
C ALA A 63 0.05 6.91 10.84
N GLN A 64 1.12 7.51 11.35
CA GLN A 64 2.12 8.21 10.54
C GLN A 64 2.91 7.23 9.67
N LEU A 65 3.35 6.11 10.24
CA LEU A 65 4.06 5.06 9.49
C LEU A 65 3.16 4.50 8.39
N THR A 66 1.91 4.15 8.69
CA THR A 66 0.91 3.69 7.72
C THR A 66 0.74 4.68 6.59
N ARG A 67 0.60 5.98 6.87
CA ARG A 67 0.44 7.01 5.83
C ARG A 67 1.65 7.09 4.90
N LEU A 68 2.87 6.97 5.42
CA LEU A 68 4.09 7.00 4.62
C LEU A 68 4.25 5.74 3.77
N VAL A 69 4.04 4.57 4.37
CA VAL A 69 4.06 3.28 3.67
C VAL A 69 2.99 3.25 2.58
N GLN A 70 1.78 3.75 2.84
CA GLN A 70 0.71 3.84 1.85
C GLN A 70 1.12 4.69 0.64
N LYS A 71 1.70 5.87 0.86
CA LYS A 71 2.20 6.73 -0.23
C LYS A 71 3.27 6.02 -1.07
N LEU A 72 4.18 5.32 -0.42
CA LEU A 72 5.24 4.56 -1.07
C LEU A 72 4.66 3.40 -1.87
N PHE A 73 3.78 2.61 -1.25
CA PHE A 73 3.08 1.47 -1.87
C PHE A 73 2.31 1.90 -3.11
N GLN A 74 1.49 2.96 -3.03
CA GLN A 74 0.74 3.50 -4.16
C GLN A 74 1.63 4.04 -5.29
N LYS A 75 2.85 4.50 -5.00
CA LYS A 75 3.76 4.99 -6.04
C LYS A 75 4.50 3.85 -6.73
N VAL A 76 4.86 2.80 -5.99
CA VAL A 76 5.59 1.63 -6.53
C VAL A 76 4.66 0.63 -7.19
N LYS A 77 3.54 0.32 -6.54
CA LYS A 77 2.40 -0.41 -7.08
C LYS A 77 1.25 0.59 -7.22
N PRO A 78 1.23 1.42 -8.28
CA PRO A 78 0.04 2.21 -8.56
C PRO A 78 -1.11 1.22 -8.67
N LEU A 79 -2.02 1.27 -7.68
CA LEU A 79 -3.38 0.77 -7.87
C LEU A 79 -3.82 1.46 -9.14
N ALA A 80 -3.92 0.71 -10.22
CA ALA A 80 -4.15 1.34 -11.49
C ALA A 80 -5.55 1.96 -11.39
N SER A 81 -5.56 3.28 -11.30
CA SER A 81 -6.75 4.00 -10.91
C SER A 81 -7.72 3.89 -12.05
N LEU A 82 -8.81 3.18 -11.79
CA LEU A 82 -9.98 3.28 -12.63
C LEU A 82 -10.40 4.75 -12.61
N PRO A 83 -10.71 5.35 -13.77
CA PRO A 83 -11.14 6.73 -13.81
C PRO A 83 -12.42 6.84 -12.98
N ALA A 84 -12.36 7.62 -11.89
CA ALA A 84 -13.55 7.94 -11.10
C ALA A 84 -14.37 8.96 -11.91
N ALA A 85 -15.29 8.46 -12.72
CA ALA A 85 -16.22 9.25 -13.52
C ALA A 85 -17.66 8.81 -13.21
N ASP A 86 -18.62 9.73 -13.35
CA ASP A 86 -20.03 9.39 -13.32
C ASP A 86 -20.40 8.65 -14.62
N TYR A 87 -20.42 7.31 -14.55
CA TYR A 87 -20.67 6.44 -15.69
C TYR A 87 -22.05 6.60 -16.31
N ASN A 88 -22.99 7.27 -15.63
CA ASN A 88 -24.31 7.54 -16.17
C ASN A 88 -24.31 8.71 -17.18
N ASN A 89 -23.25 9.53 -17.19
CA ASN A 89 -23.16 10.77 -17.98
C ASN A 89 -21.98 10.79 -18.98
N VAL A 90 -21.30 9.67 -19.22
CA VAL A 90 -20.19 9.58 -20.18
C VAL A 90 -20.68 9.16 -21.57
N SER A 91 -19.94 9.53 -22.62
CA SER A 91 -20.22 9.03 -23.97
C SER A 91 -19.83 7.56 -24.13
N ASP A 92 -20.42 6.86 -25.10
CA ASP A 92 -20.08 5.45 -25.38
C ASP A 92 -18.59 5.24 -25.68
N ALA A 93 -17.97 6.18 -26.40
CA ALA A 93 -16.54 6.14 -26.69
C ALA A 93 -15.69 6.26 -25.42
N GLN A 94 -16.08 7.14 -24.48
CA GLN A 94 -15.41 7.25 -23.18
C GLN A 94 -15.64 6.00 -22.34
N LEU A 95 -16.85 5.44 -22.33
CA LEU A 95 -17.18 4.23 -21.60
C LEU A 95 -16.34 3.04 -22.09
N GLN A 96 -16.15 2.91 -23.40
CA GLN A 96 -15.28 1.89 -23.98
C GLN A 96 -13.82 2.05 -23.53
N LEU A 97 -13.27 3.28 -23.56
CA LEU A 97 -11.92 3.54 -23.07
C LEU A 97 -11.75 3.18 -21.59
N VAL A 98 -12.76 3.46 -20.76
CA VAL A 98 -12.72 3.07 -19.35
C VAL A 98 -12.74 1.55 -19.20
N LYS A 99 -13.59 0.84 -19.94
CA LYS A 99 -13.65 -0.63 -19.93
C LYS A 99 -12.31 -1.25 -20.34
N GLU A 100 -11.70 -0.77 -21.42
CA GLU A 100 -10.39 -1.23 -21.88
C GLU A 100 -9.30 -1.00 -20.82
N LYS A 101 -9.37 0.14 -20.11
CA LYS A 101 -8.47 0.41 -19.00
C LYS A 101 -8.74 -0.56 -17.83
N MET A 102 -9.99 -0.82 -17.48
CA MET A 102 -10.35 -1.81 -16.45
C MET A 102 -9.79 -3.20 -16.78
N ASP A 103 -9.94 -3.65 -18.03
CA ASP A 103 -9.44 -4.94 -18.48
C ASP A 103 -7.91 -5.03 -18.37
N SER A 104 -7.20 -3.99 -18.81
CA SER A 104 -5.73 -3.93 -18.69
C SER A 104 -5.23 -4.03 -17.25
N VAL A 105 -5.92 -3.32 -16.33
CA VAL A 105 -5.62 -3.38 -14.89
C VAL A 105 -5.93 -4.75 -14.32
N PHE A 106 -7.04 -5.37 -14.70
CA PHE A 106 -7.39 -6.70 -14.24
C PHE A 106 -6.38 -7.73 -14.72
N LEU A 107 -6.06 -7.74 -16.02
CA LEU A 107 -5.15 -8.71 -16.63
C LEU A 107 -3.71 -8.60 -16.11
N SER A 108 -3.27 -7.43 -15.67
CA SER A 108 -1.95 -7.26 -15.05
C SER A 108 -1.87 -7.76 -13.60
N ASN A 109 -3.01 -7.90 -12.92
CA ASN A 109 -3.07 -8.30 -11.51
C ASN A 109 -3.71 -9.69 -11.28
N VAL A 110 -4.33 -10.28 -12.31
CA VAL A 110 -4.94 -11.60 -12.22
C VAL A 110 -3.86 -12.67 -12.05
N LEU A 111 -4.00 -13.49 -11.02
CA LEU A 111 -3.20 -14.70 -10.83
C LEU A 111 -3.92 -15.86 -11.52
N LYS A 112 -3.22 -16.61 -12.38
CA LYS A 112 -3.76 -17.76 -13.09
C LYS A 112 -3.26 -19.07 -12.46
N PRO A 113 -3.94 -20.20 -12.71
CA PRO A 113 -3.41 -21.51 -12.34
C PRO A 113 -1.98 -21.69 -12.89
N GLY A 114 -1.02 -21.85 -11.98
CA GLY A 114 0.41 -21.95 -12.31
C GLY A 114 1.25 -20.72 -11.95
N ASP A 115 0.62 -19.57 -11.69
CA ASP A 115 1.34 -18.38 -11.22
C ASP A 115 1.70 -18.48 -9.72
N PRO A 116 2.86 -17.94 -9.29
CA PRO A 116 3.20 -17.87 -7.88
C PRO A 116 2.13 -17.14 -7.05
N GLY A 117 1.61 -17.80 -6.02
CA GLY A 117 0.59 -17.23 -5.14
C GLY A 117 -0.86 -17.42 -5.61
N TYR A 118 -1.10 -18.13 -6.72
CA TYR A 118 -2.46 -18.52 -7.11
C TYR A 118 -3.11 -19.46 -6.07
N VAL A 119 -4.36 -19.17 -5.70
CA VAL A 119 -5.17 -19.97 -4.78
C VAL A 119 -6.54 -20.20 -5.42
N TYR A 120 -6.95 -21.46 -5.53
CA TYR A 120 -8.19 -21.86 -6.23
C TYR A 120 -9.46 -21.37 -5.53
N ASP A 121 -9.43 -21.27 -4.20
CA ASP A 121 -10.53 -20.76 -3.37
C ASP A 121 -9.99 -19.73 -2.38
N LYS A 122 -9.71 -18.51 -2.87
CA LYS A 122 -9.17 -17.44 -2.02
C LYS A 122 -10.29 -16.86 -1.15
N GLN A 123 -10.39 -17.35 0.08
CA GLN A 123 -11.29 -16.81 1.10
C GLN A 123 -10.67 -15.57 1.75
N MET A 124 -11.45 -14.50 1.89
CA MET A 124 -11.05 -13.28 2.59
C MET A 124 -12.15 -12.88 3.56
N GLU A 125 -11.79 -12.62 4.81
CA GLU A 125 -12.70 -12.02 5.78
C GLU A 125 -12.84 -10.53 5.48
N PHE A 126 -14.08 -10.08 5.27
CA PHE A 126 -14.40 -8.68 5.11
C PHE A 126 -15.06 -8.18 6.39
N HIS A 127 -14.52 -7.10 6.96
CA HIS A 127 -15.15 -6.38 8.06
C HIS A 127 -15.84 -5.14 7.50
N PRO A 128 -17.15 -5.20 7.20
CA PRO A 128 -17.87 -4.05 6.67
C PRO A 128 -17.87 -2.90 7.69
N THR A 129 -17.50 -1.72 7.22
CA THR A 129 -17.48 -0.48 8.02
C THR A 129 -18.81 0.29 7.98
N GLU A 130 -19.70 -0.07 7.05
CA GLU A 130 -20.98 0.60 6.82
C GLU A 130 -22.12 -0.41 6.94
N THR A 131 -23.29 0.06 7.37
CA THR A 131 -24.51 -0.75 7.44
C THR A 131 -24.99 -1.10 6.05
N SER A 132 -25.31 -2.37 5.81
CA SER A 132 -25.92 -2.83 4.57
C SER A 132 -27.41 -2.53 4.60
N ASP A 133 -27.88 -1.64 3.73
CA ASP A 133 -29.32 -1.30 3.58
C ASP A 133 -30.11 -2.33 2.76
N TRP A 134 -29.51 -3.50 2.48
CA TRP A 134 -30.12 -4.55 1.65
C TRP A 134 -30.98 -5.54 2.43
N ASP A 135 -30.93 -5.53 3.77
CA ASP A 135 -31.67 -6.45 4.66
C ASP A 135 -32.73 -5.71 5.51
N ASP A 136 -33.58 -4.91 4.87
CA ASP A 136 -34.85 -4.42 5.43
C ASP A 136 -36.01 -4.64 4.44
#